data_AF-A0AAE7R6W2-F1
#
_entry.id   AF-A0AAE7R6W2-F1
#
_cell.length_a   1.000
_cell.length_b   1.000
_cell.length_c   1.000
_cell.angle_alpha   90.00
_cell.angle_beta   90.00
_cell.angle_gamma   90.00
#
_symmetry.space_group_name_H-M   'P 1'
#
loop_
_entity.id
_entity.type
_entity.pdbx_description
1 polymer ?
#
loop_
_entity_poly.entity_id
_entity_poly.type
_entity_poly.pdbx_seq_one_letter_code
_entity_poly.pdbx_strand_id
1 'polypeptide(L)' 'MTSMKTDAQINERQEEFLTLINMLTYAEGVAETLGAPSASWYIDVAKQALQSALQSEMDIELTHADIINLSSVRAGHC' A
#
# COMPACT_ATOMS: atom_id res chain seq x y z
N MET A 1 23.41 -18.08 -2.18
CA MET A 1 22.04 -17.57 -2.00
C MET A 1 22.11 -16.41 -1.02
N THR A 2 22.47 -15.24 -1.53
CA THR A 2 22.49 -14.00 -0.76
C THR A 2 21.06 -13.50 -0.70
N SER A 3 20.40 -13.74 0.43
CA SER A 3 19.16 -13.07 0.82
C SER A 3 19.39 -11.57 0.65
N MET A 4 18.75 -10.96 -0.35
CA MET A 4 18.70 -9.51 -0.45
C MET A 4 18.12 -9.01 0.86
N LYS A 5 18.94 -8.27 1.60
CA LYS A 5 18.52 -7.53 2.79
C LYS A 5 17.62 -6.40 2.31
N THR A 6 16.36 -6.71 2.04
CA THR A 6 15.30 -5.72 1.83
C THR A 6 14.70 -5.29 3.16
N ASP A 7 15.46 -5.42 4.26
CA ASP A 7 15.24 -4.67 5.49
C ASP A 7 15.87 -3.28 5.34
N ALA A 8 15.51 -2.54 4.28
CA ALA A 8 15.57 -1.09 4.40
C ALA A 8 14.71 -0.78 5.63
N GLN A 9 15.29 -0.22 6.68
CA GLN A 9 14.59 0.04 7.94
C GLN A 9 13.40 0.94 7.65
N ILE A 10 12.24 0.32 7.43
CA ILE A 10 10.97 1.00 7.25
C ILE A 10 10.71 1.69 8.58
N ASN A 11 10.65 3.02 8.56
CA ASN A 11 10.35 3.77 9.77
C ASN A 11 8.83 3.71 10.07
N GLU A 12 8.44 4.09 11.28
CA GLU A 12 7.04 4.03 11.74
C GLU A 12 6.08 4.75 10.77
N ARG A 13 6.49 5.90 10.22
CA ARG A 13 5.69 6.66 9.26
C ARG A 13 5.49 5.90 7.94
N GLN A 14 6.53 5.28 7.39
CA GLN A 14 6.42 4.47 6.19
C GLN A 14 5.56 3.21 6.44
N GLU A 15 5.59 2.66 7.65
CA GLU A 15 4.73 1.56 8.07
C GLU A 15 3.25 1.97 8.15
N GLU A 16 2.95 3.19 8.62
CA GLU A 16 1.60 3.76 8.58
C GLU A 16 1.08 3.86 7.14
N PHE A 17 1.88 4.37 6.20
CA PHE A 17 1.52 4.42 4.77
C PHE A 17 1.20 3.03 4.22
N LEU A 18 2.09 2.06 4.45
CA LEU A 18 1.89 0.68 3.97
C LEU A 18 0.63 0.05 4.55
N THR A 19 0.32 0.33 5.81
CA THR A 19 -0.88 -0.13 6.50
C THR A 19 -2.14 0.50 5.92
N LEU A 20 -2.16 1.82 5.69
CA LEU A 20 -3.26 2.52 5.04
C LEU A 20 -3.52 2.01 3.62
N ILE A 21 -2.47 1.81 2.83
CA ILE A 21 -2.56 1.26 1.46
C ILE A 21 -3.18 -0.15 1.48
N ASN A 22 -2.81 -0.98 2.46
CA ASN A 22 -3.39 -2.32 2.63
C ASN A 22 -4.90 -2.24 2.93
N MET A 23 -5.29 -1.38 3.88
CA MET A 23 -6.71 -1.21 4.25
C MET A 23 -7.56 -0.68 3.09
N LEU A 24 -7.03 0.26 2.29
CA LEU A 24 -7.72 0.76 1.10
C LEU A 24 -7.86 -0.32 0.03
N THR A 25 -6.83 -1.15 -0.18
CA THR A 25 -6.90 -2.28 -1.12
C THR A 25 -8.00 -3.26 -0.72
N TYR A 26 -8.14 -3.54 0.57
CA TYR A 26 -9.27 -4.35 1.07
C TYR A 26 -10.62 -3.67 0.82
N ALA A 27 -10.74 -2.37 1.14
CA ALA A 27 -11.98 -1.61 0.95
C ALA A 27 -12.40 -1.52 -0.53
N GLU A 28 -11.45 -1.42 -1.45
CA GLU A 28 -11.67 -1.46 -2.90
C GLU A 28 -12.31 -2.78 -3.32
N GLY A 29 -11.74 -3.92 -2.92
CA GLY A 29 -12.31 -5.24 -3.22
C GLY A 29 -13.72 -5.45 -2.63
N VAL A 30 -14.00 -4.88 -1.46
CA VAL A 30 -15.37 -4.84 -0.91
C VAL A 30 -16.30 -4.01 -1.79
N ALA A 31 -15.87 -2.82 -2.24
CA ALA A 31 -16.67 -1.96 -3.10
C ALA A 31 -16.98 -2.61 -4.47
N GLU A 32 -16.00 -3.31 -5.06
CA GLU A 32 -16.19 -4.09 -6.27
C GLU A 32 -17.22 -5.21 -6.07
N THR A 33 -17.10 -5.96 -4.97
CA THR A 33 -18.02 -7.06 -4.63
C THR A 33 -19.46 -6.58 -4.43
N LEU A 34 -19.63 -5.38 -3.87
CA LEU A 34 -20.94 -4.75 -3.68
C LEU A 34 -21.51 -4.11 -4.95
N GLY A 35 -20.78 -4.12 -6.07
CA GLY A 35 -21.20 -3.47 -7.31
C GLY A 35 -21.26 -1.95 -7.22
N ALA A 36 -20.36 -1.35 -6.43
CA ALA A 36 -20.26 0.10 -6.21
C ALA A 36 -19.03 0.69 -6.95
N PRO A 37 -19.07 0.81 -8.30
CA PRO A 37 -17.90 1.16 -9.10
C PRO A 37 -17.36 2.57 -8.82
N SER A 38 -18.23 3.51 -8.46
CA SER A 38 -17.79 4.86 -8.08
C SER A 38 -16.98 4.85 -6.78
N ALA A 39 -17.41 4.07 -5.78
CA ALA A 39 -16.68 3.91 -4.53
C ALA A 39 -15.31 3.25 -4.76
N SER A 40 -15.26 2.19 -5.56
CA SER A 40 -14.00 1.53 -5.96
C SER A 40 -13.03 2.53 -6.60
N TRP A 41 -13.52 3.36 -7.53
CA TRP A 41 -12.70 4.37 -8.19
C TRP A 41 -12.12 5.41 -7.22
N TYR A 42 -12.94 5.93 -6.31
CA TYR A 42 -12.46 6.90 -5.30
C TYR A 42 -11.39 6.29 -4.38
N ILE A 43 -11.54 5.01 -4.02
CA ILE A 43 -10.58 4.28 -3.19
C ILE A 43 -9.27 4.09 -3.94
N ASP A 44 -9.30 3.70 -5.21
CA ASP A 44 -8.10 3.54 -6.03
C ASP A 44 -7.34 4.87 -6.19
N VAL A 45 -8.04 5.98 -6.43
CA VAL A 45 -7.43 7.32 -6.49
C VAL A 45 -6.73 7.68 -5.17
N ALA A 46 -7.36 7.40 -4.03
CA ALA A 46 -6.75 7.63 -2.72
C ALA A 46 -5.50 6.77 -2.50
N LYS A 47 -5.54 5.50 -2.91
CA LYS A 47 -4.40 4.57 -2.86
C LYS A 47 -3.22 5.07 -3.69
N GLN A 48 -3.46 5.51 -4.93
CA GLN A 48 -2.42 6.06 -5.80
C GLN A 48 -1.76 7.32 -5.21
N ALA A 49 -2.53 8.20 -4.57
CA ALA A 49 -2.01 9.38 -3.91
C ALA A 49 -1.08 9.02 -2.73
N LEU A 50 -1.48 8.04 -1.90
CA LEU A 50 -0.65 7.55 -0.79
C LEU A 50 0.62 6.84 -1.28
N GLN A 51 0.54 6.08 -2.36
CA GLN A 51 1.71 5.44 -2.98
C GLN A 51 2.72 6.47 -3.47
N SER A 52 2.26 7.54 -4.14
CA SER A 52 3.12 8.63 -4.60
C SER A 52 3.80 9.36 -3.43
N ALA A 53 3.07 9.57 -2.32
CA ALA A 53 3.62 10.15 -1.11
C ALA A 53 4.67 9.24 -0.46
N LEU A 54 4.39 7.93 -0.34
CA LEU A 54 5.33 6.95 0.19
C LEU A 54 6.61 6.87 -0.67
N GLN A 55 6.48 6.83 -2.00
CA GLN A 55 7.63 6.86 -2.91
C GLN A 55 8.48 8.13 -2.73
N SER A 56 7.85 9.28 -2.46
CA SER A 56 8.58 10.52 -2.20
C SER A 56 9.33 10.49 -0.85
N GLU A 57 8.91 9.65 0.10
CA GLU A 57 9.57 9.45 1.40
C GLU A 57 10.62 8.35 1.40
N MET A 58 10.71 7.57 0.33
CA MET A 58 11.67 6.50 0.17
C MET A 58 12.75 6.93 -0.82
N ASP A 59 14.01 6.79 -0.44
CA ASP A 59 15.16 7.06 -1.32
C ASP A 59 15.36 5.93 -2.37
N ILE A 60 14.30 5.18 -2.63
CA ILE A 60 14.26 3.98 -3.45
C ILE A 60 12.96 4.05 -4.26
N GLU A 61 13.08 3.99 -5.59
CA GLU A 61 11.92 3.82 -6.45
C GLU A 61 11.34 2.41 -6.25
N LEU A 62 10.23 2.32 -5.52
CA LEU A 62 9.45 1.09 -5.41
C LEU A 62 8.42 1.03 -6.54
N THR A 63 8.33 -0.12 -7.21
CA THR A 63 7.23 -0.35 -8.15
C THR A 63 5.91 -0.51 -7.39
N HIS A 64 4.79 -0.31 -8.07
CA HIS A 64 3.46 -0.56 -7.50
C HIS A 64 3.33 -1.98 -6.93
N ALA A 65 3.94 -2.97 -7.60
CA ALA A 65 3.97 -4.35 -7.15
C ALA A 65 4.79 -4.53 -5.86
N ASP A 66 5.90 -3.81 -5.72
CA ASP A 66 6.71 -3.84 -4.49
C ASP A 66 5.94 -3.26 -3.31
N ILE A 67 5.21 -2.15 -3.52
CA ILE A 67 4.38 -1.54 -2.48
C ILE A 67 3.25 -2.47 -2.06
N ILE A 68 2.54 -3.08 -3.01
CA ILE A 68 1.48 -4.06 -2.69
C ILE A 68 2.07 -5.23 -1.91
N ASN A 69 3.20 -5.78 -2.33
CA ASN A 69 3.84 -6.88 -1.62
C ASN A 69 4.24 -6.48 -0.20
N LEU A 70 4.85 -5.30 0.00
CA LEU A 70 5.21 -4.76 1.31
C LEU A 70 4.00 -4.45 2.19
N SER A 71 2.90 -3.97 1.60
CA SER A 71 1.64 -3.73 2.31
C SER A 71 0.94 -5.03 2.71
N SER A 72 1.00 -6.06 1.87
CA SER A 72 0.28 -7.33 2.10
C SER A 72 0.81 -8.16 3.26
N VAL A 73 2.11 -8.05 3.59
CA VAL A 73 2.72 -8.70 4.76
C VAL A 73 2.42 -7.95 6.07
N ARG A 74 1.88 -6.74 5.99
CA ARG A 74 1.54 -5.92 7.15
C ARG A 74 0.02 -5.94 7.32
N ALA A 75 -0.45 -6.94 8.07
CA ALA A 75 -1.84 -6.95 8.51
C ALA A 75 -2.08 -5.68 9.32
N GLY A 76 -2.98 -4.81 8.85
CA GLY A 76 -3.45 -3.71 9.67
C GLY A 76 -3.97 -4.29 10.98
N HIS A 77 -3.48 -3.78 12.11
CA HIS A 77 -4.02 -4.11 13.42
C HIS A 77 -5.42 -3.48 13.54
N CYS A 78 -6.41 -4.08 12.87
CA CYS A 78 -7.82 -3.85 13.14
C CYS A 78 -8.29 -4.75 14.28
#